data_AF-A0A258ZP39-F1
#
_entry.id   AF-A0A258ZP39-F1
#
_cell.length_a   1.000
_cell.length_b   1.000
_cell.length_c   1.000
_cell.angle_alpha   90.00
_cell.angle_beta   90.00
_cell.angle_gamma   90.00
#
_symmetry.space_group_name_H-M   'P 1'
#
loop_
_entity.id
_entity.type
_entity.pdbx_description
1 polymer ?
#
loop_
_entity_poly.entity_id
_entity_poly.type
_entity_poly.pdbx_seq_one_letter_code
_entity_poly.pdbx_strand_id
1 'polypeptide(L)'
;MRKFSICTALFSLALCGILNAEESMSMNAADKAMYAEMLENNPAAMDVAEGEELFNALIGQEAYAKMLGIKVKDLPVTVAGFPRLVKAAGKVVTLSQSLQMAAADQGKAIPK
;
A
#
# COMPACT_ATOMS: atom_id res chain seq x y z
N MET A 1 41.01 -32.33 -2.41
CA MET A 1 41.38 -30.89 -2.35
C MET A 1 40.76 -30.04 -3.46
N ARG A 2 40.66 -30.50 -4.73
CA ARG A 2 40.03 -29.72 -5.84
C ARG A 2 38.56 -29.33 -5.66
N LYS A 3 37.74 -30.14 -4.99
CA LYS A 3 36.29 -29.88 -4.80
C LYS A 3 35.99 -28.76 -3.80
N PHE A 4 36.84 -28.59 -2.78
CA PHE A 4 36.67 -27.53 -1.78
C PHE A 4 36.93 -26.14 -2.37
N SER A 5 37.91 -26.00 -3.25
CA SER A 5 38.25 -24.71 -3.88
C SER A 5 37.17 -24.16 -4.81
N ILE A 6 36.37 -25.03 -5.44
CA ILE A 6 35.27 -24.62 -6.34
C ILE A 6 34.09 -24.10 -5.52
N CYS A 7 33.76 -24.76 -4.40
CA CYS A 7 32.69 -24.32 -3.50
C CYS A 7 33.02 -22.97 -2.85
N THR A 8 34.28 -22.74 -2.46
CA THR A 8 34.70 -21.45 -1.91
C THR A 8 34.59 -20.34 -2.95
N ALA A 9 35.04 -20.58 -4.19
CA ALA A 9 34.95 -19.59 -5.27
C ALA A 9 33.49 -19.25 -5.66
N LEU A 10 32.60 -20.25 -5.69
CA LEU A 10 31.17 -20.03 -5.95
C LEU A 10 30.50 -19.24 -4.82
N PHE A 11 30.88 -19.50 -3.56
CA PHE A 11 30.39 -18.76 -2.41
C PHE A 11 30.87 -17.30 -2.43
N SER A 12 32.12 -17.05 -2.83
CA SER A 12 32.65 -15.69 -3.00
C SER A 12 31.95 -14.93 -4.12
N LEU A 13 31.66 -15.59 -5.25
CA LEU A 13 30.93 -14.97 -6.37
C LEU A 13 29.48 -14.62 -5.97
N ALA A 14 28.83 -15.52 -5.23
CA ALA A 14 27.48 -15.29 -4.72
C ALA A 14 27.44 -14.13 -3.70
N LEU A 15 28.44 -14.01 -2.83
CA LEU A 15 28.56 -12.90 -1.88
C LEU A 15 28.78 -11.55 -2.58
N CYS A 16 29.62 -11.51 -3.63
CA CYS A 16 29.83 -10.30 -4.44
C CYS A 16 28.58 -9.89 -5.24
N GLY A 17 27.73 -10.85 -5.63
CA GLY A 17 26.45 -10.58 -6.29
C GLY A 17 25.41 -9.94 -5.35
N ILE A 18 25.44 -10.28 -4.06
CA ILE A 18 24.53 -9.71 -3.05
C ILE A 18 24.97 -8.30 -2.63
N LEU A 19 26.28 -8.02 -2.60
CA LEU A 19 26.81 -6.69 -2.20
C LEU A 19 26.65 -5.59 -3.27
N ASN A 20 26.42 -5.95 -4.54
CA ASN A 20 26.10 -5.02 -5.63
C ASN A 20 24.60 -4.91 -5.90
N ALA A 21 23.75 -5.55 -5.10
CA ALA A 21 22.33 -5.25 -5.05
C ALA A 21 22.12 -3.96 -4.23
N GLU A 22 22.81 -2.88 -4.62
CA GLU A 22 22.35 -1.53 -4.28
C GLU A 22 20.92 -1.43 -4.78
N GLU A 23 20.02 -0.97 -3.91
CA GLU A 23 18.60 -0.89 -4.17
C GLU A 23 18.34 -0.21 -5.52
N SER A 24 18.05 -1.00 -6.55
CA SER A 24 17.43 -0.48 -7.77
C SER A 24 15.97 -0.19 -7.43
N MET A 25 15.75 0.74 -6.51
CA MET A 25 14.52 1.51 -6.48
C MET A 25 14.35 2.02 -7.91
N SER A 26 13.24 1.66 -8.54
CA SER A 26 12.97 1.91 -9.96
C SER A 26 12.92 3.39 -10.37
N MET A 27 13.24 4.31 -9.44
CA MET A 27 13.31 5.75 -9.64
C MET A 27 14.74 6.24 -9.42
N ASN A 28 15.31 6.86 -10.46
CA ASN A 28 16.61 7.51 -10.38
C ASN A 28 16.53 8.77 -9.49
N ALA A 29 17.67 9.25 -8.99
CA ALA A 29 17.75 10.45 -8.16
C ALA A 29 17.15 11.69 -8.87
N ALA A 30 17.28 11.75 -10.20
CA ALA A 30 16.66 12.79 -11.02
C ALA A 30 15.13 12.71 -11.00
N ASP A 31 14.54 11.51 -11.06
CA ASP A 31 13.09 11.32 -10.99
C ASP A 31 12.57 11.71 -9.61
N LYS A 32 13.29 11.33 -8.54
CA LYS A 32 12.94 11.71 -7.16
C LYS A 32 12.95 13.24 -6.95
N ALA A 33 13.93 13.93 -7.51
CA ALA A 33 14.01 15.40 -7.45
C ALA A 33 12.88 16.07 -8.23
N MET A 34 12.55 15.56 -9.42
CA MET A 34 11.42 16.04 -10.22
C MET A 34 10.09 15.84 -9.49
N TYR A 35 9.84 14.66 -8.89
CA TYR A 35 8.62 14.42 -8.11
C TYR A 35 8.55 15.27 -6.83
N ALA A 36 9.69 15.60 -6.22
CA ALA A 36 9.75 16.48 -5.05
C ALA A 36 9.35 17.93 -5.41
N GLU A 37 9.70 18.41 -6.61
CA GLU A 37 9.28 19.71 -7.12
C GLU A 37 7.81 19.69 -7.58
N MET A 38 7.34 18.58 -8.16
CA MET A 38 5.94 18.39 -8.57
C MET A 38 4.99 18.09 -7.41
N LEU A 39 5.49 17.90 -6.19
CA LEU A 39 4.67 17.65 -5.00
C LEU A 39 3.81 18.87 -4.61
N GLU A 40 4.29 20.09 -4.88
CA GLU A 40 3.51 21.33 -4.69
C GLU A 40 2.34 21.45 -5.68
N ASN A 41 2.46 20.85 -6.88
CA ASN A 41 1.45 20.88 -7.94
C ASN A 41 1.05 19.47 -8.38
N ASN A 42 0.90 18.54 -7.43
CA ASN A 42 0.58 17.16 -7.78
C ASN A 42 -0.86 17.11 -8.33
N PRO A 43 -1.06 16.73 -9.61
CA PRO A 43 -2.40 16.67 -10.20
C PRO A 43 -3.33 15.70 -9.47
N ALA A 44 -2.79 14.68 -8.79
CA ALA A 44 -3.56 13.74 -7.99
C ALA A 44 -4.17 14.38 -6.73
N ALA A 45 -3.75 15.58 -6.33
CA ALA A 45 -4.35 16.28 -5.19
C ALA A 45 -5.84 16.58 -5.42
N MET A 46 -6.25 16.84 -6.66
CA MET A 46 -7.66 17.01 -7.01
C MET A 46 -8.45 15.71 -6.82
N ASP A 47 -7.93 14.59 -7.30
CA ASP A 47 -8.56 13.27 -7.14
C ASP A 47 -8.68 12.87 -5.67
N VAL A 48 -7.68 13.23 -4.84
CA VAL A 48 -7.71 13.01 -3.39
C VAL A 48 -8.80 13.84 -2.73
N ALA A 49 -8.94 15.12 -3.10
CA ALA A 49 -9.99 15.99 -2.56
C ALA A 49 -11.40 15.51 -2.95
N GLU A 50 -11.61 15.15 -4.23
CA GLU A 50 -12.88 14.56 -4.69
C GLU A 50 -13.15 13.21 -3.98
N GLY A 51 -12.12 12.38 -3.83
CA GLY A 51 -12.19 11.13 -3.11
C GLY A 51 -12.56 11.29 -1.64
N GLU A 52 -12.07 12.34 -0.97
CA GLU A 52 -12.42 12.68 0.41
C GLU A 52 -13.90 13.06 0.53
N GLU A 53 -14.40 13.90 -0.37
CA GLU A 53 -15.82 14.28 -0.41
C GLU A 53 -16.72 13.05 -0.63
N LEU A 54 -16.40 12.20 -1.61
CA LEU A 54 -17.13 10.96 -1.89
C LEU A 54 -17.08 9.99 -0.72
N PHE A 55 -15.89 9.80 -0.10
CA PHE A 55 -15.73 8.92 1.04
C PHE A 55 -16.58 9.37 2.22
N ASN A 56 -16.59 10.67 2.52
CA ASN A 56 -17.41 11.25 3.59
C ASN A 56 -18.91 11.17 3.29
N ALA A 57 -19.32 11.34 2.03
CA ALA A 57 -20.73 11.25 1.63
C ALA A 57 -21.30 9.82 1.64
N LEU A 58 -20.47 8.82 1.31
CA LEU A 58 -20.91 7.43 1.17
C LEU A 58 -20.71 6.60 2.43
N ILE A 59 -19.62 6.82 3.16
CA ILE A 59 -19.19 5.95 4.26
C ILE A 59 -18.93 6.77 5.52
N GLY A 60 -17.96 7.69 5.45
CA GLY A 60 -17.42 8.41 6.60
C GLY A 60 -16.44 7.57 7.43
N GLN A 61 -15.55 8.25 8.18
CA GLN A 61 -14.52 7.57 8.97
C GLN A 61 -15.11 6.68 10.06
N GLU A 62 -16.19 7.12 10.71
CA GLU A 62 -16.86 6.42 11.80
C GLU A 62 -17.44 5.09 11.33
N ALA A 63 -18.16 5.10 10.20
CA ALA A 63 -18.75 3.89 9.67
C ALA A 63 -17.69 2.93 9.14
N TYR A 64 -16.63 3.46 8.51
CA TYR A 64 -15.55 2.64 8.03
C TYR A 64 -14.80 1.95 9.17
N ALA A 65 -14.49 2.70 10.25
CA ALA A 65 -13.89 2.15 11.45
C ALA A 65 -14.80 1.09 12.11
N LYS A 66 -16.12 1.35 12.16
CA LYS A 66 -17.11 0.40 12.68
C LYS A 66 -17.14 -0.90 11.88
N MET A 67 -17.18 -0.83 10.54
CA MET A 67 -17.14 -2.01 9.67
C MET A 67 -15.86 -2.83 9.90
N LEU A 68 -14.72 -2.15 10.06
CA LEU A 68 -13.44 -2.80 10.34
C LEU A 68 -13.29 -3.29 11.78
N GLY A 69 -14.20 -2.91 12.68
CA GLY A 69 -14.16 -3.27 14.10
C GLY A 69 -13.02 -2.60 14.87
N ILE A 70 -12.64 -1.38 14.51
CA ILE A 70 -11.54 -0.61 15.10
C ILE A 70 -12.00 0.79 15.55
N LYS A 71 -11.12 1.54 16.23
CA LYS A 71 -11.37 2.95 16.55
C LYS A 71 -10.93 3.83 15.37
N VAL A 72 -11.58 4.97 15.18
CA VAL A 72 -11.25 5.95 14.11
C VAL A 72 -9.77 6.34 14.15
N LYS A 73 -9.20 6.56 15.35
CA LYS A 73 -7.77 6.87 15.52
C LYS A 73 -6.79 5.82 14.97
N ASP A 74 -7.24 4.57 14.83
CA ASP A 74 -6.43 3.45 14.36
C ASP A 74 -6.58 3.24 12.84
N LEU A 75 -7.43 4.03 12.17
CA LEU A 75 -7.65 3.95 10.72
C LEU A 75 -6.38 4.17 9.91
N PRO A 76 -5.53 5.20 10.14
CA PRO A 76 -4.38 5.45 9.28
C PRO A 76 -3.43 4.24 9.24
N VAL A 77 -3.12 3.69 10.41
CA VAL A 77 -2.27 2.50 10.56
C VAL A 77 -2.93 1.28 9.92
N THR A 78 -4.25 1.13 10.08
CA THR A 78 -4.98 -0.01 9.50
C THR A 78 -5.04 0.05 7.98
N VAL A 79 -5.27 1.25 7.40
CA VAL A 79 -5.35 1.49 5.95
C VAL A 79 -3.99 1.25 5.29
N ALA A 80 -2.90 1.70 5.92
CA ALA A 80 -1.53 1.46 5.43
C ALA A 80 -1.15 -0.03 5.39
N GLY A 81 -1.85 -0.87 6.15
CA GLY A 81 -1.58 -2.31 6.25
C GLY A 81 -2.38 -3.20 5.28
N PHE A 82 -3.17 -2.64 4.36
CA PHE A 82 -3.84 -3.44 3.33
C PHE A 82 -2.87 -3.88 2.22
N PRO A 83 -3.07 -5.05 1.58
CA PRO A 83 -4.16 -6.02 1.80
C PRO A 83 -4.04 -6.77 3.13
N ARG A 84 -5.17 -7.03 3.80
CA ARG A 84 -5.18 -7.70 5.11
C ARG A 84 -6.41 -8.57 5.35
N LEU A 85 -6.30 -9.46 6.32
CA LEU A 85 -7.45 -10.20 6.84
C LEU A 85 -8.43 -9.23 7.52
N VAL A 86 -9.61 -9.10 6.94
CA VAL A 86 -10.73 -8.38 7.56
C VAL A 86 -11.65 -9.40 8.21
N LYS A 87 -11.77 -9.34 9.54
CA LYS A 87 -12.54 -10.32 10.32
C LYS A 87 -14.00 -10.41 9.87
N ALA A 88 -14.63 -9.27 9.57
CA ALA A 88 -16.00 -9.22 9.04
C ALA A 88 -16.17 -9.97 7.70
N ALA A 89 -15.11 -10.05 6.89
CA ALA A 89 -15.11 -10.75 5.61
C ALA A 89 -14.69 -12.23 5.72
N GLY A 90 -14.05 -12.63 6.82
CA GLY A 90 -13.42 -13.95 6.99
C GLY A 90 -12.30 -14.25 5.99
N LYS A 91 -11.77 -13.24 5.28
CA LYS A 91 -10.79 -13.40 4.21
C LYS A 91 -9.88 -12.18 4.08
N VAL A 92 -8.76 -12.36 3.39
CA VAL A 92 -7.89 -11.25 2.98
C VAL A 92 -8.61 -10.44 1.91
N VAL A 93 -8.69 -9.13 2.11
CA VAL A 93 -9.30 -8.19 1.17
C VAL A 93 -8.35 -7.03 0.90
N THR A 94 -8.50 -6.44 -0.27
CA THR A 94 -7.83 -5.19 -0.65
C THR A 94 -8.52 -3.97 -0.02
N LEU A 95 -7.85 -2.83 -0.04
CA LEU A 95 -8.43 -1.56 0.44
C LEU A 95 -9.70 -1.20 -0.34
N SER A 96 -9.70 -1.36 -1.66
CA SER A 96 -10.88 -1.07 -2.50
C SER A 96 -12.07 -1.97 -2.15
N GLN A 97 -11.81 -3.26 -1.90
CA GLN A 97 -12.85 -4.20 -1.47
C GLN A 97 -13.40 -3.83 -0.09
N SER A 98 -12.57 -3.41 0.85
CA SER A 98 -13.06 -2.99 2.17
C SER A 98 -13.88 -1.70 2.10
N LEU A 99 -13.52 -0.75 1.22
CA LEU A 99 -14.33 0.44 0.99
C LEU A 99 -15.72 0.08 0.40
N GLN A 100 -15.76 -0.82 -0.57
CA GLN A 100 -17.03 -1.32 -1.12
C GLN A 100 -17.88 -2.04 -0.08
N MET A 101 -17.26 -2.84 0.78
CA MET A 101 -17.95 -3.49 1.90
C MET A 101 -18.59 -2.47 2.85
N ALA A 102 -17.88 -1.38 3.16
CA ALA A 102 -18.41 -0.33 4.02
C ALA A 102 -19.53 0.48 3.37
N ALA A 103 -19.43 0.76 2.06
CA ALA A 103 -20.51 1.38 1.31
C ALA A 103 -21.78 0.49 1.29
N ALA A 104 -21.61 -0.82 1.12
CA ALA A 104 -22.72 -1.78 1.19
C ALA A 104 -23.34 -1.86 2.58
N ASP A 105 -22.54 -1.84 3.66
CA ASP A 105 -23.03 -1.81 5.04
C ASP A 105 -23.89 -0.57 5.33
N GLN A 106 -23.60 0.55 4.65
CA GLN A 106 -24.34 1.80 4.71
C GLN A 106 -25.56 1.86 3.78
N GLY A 107 -25.89 0.75 3.10
CA GLY A 107 -27.00 0.69 2.14
C GLY A 107 -26.79 1.54 0.88
N LYS A 108 -25.55 1.94 0.59
CA LYS A 108 -25.22 2.68 -0.64
C LYS A 108 -25.01 1.69 -1.78
N ALA A 109 -25.54 2.04 -2.95
CA ALA A 109 -25.30 1.26 -4.15
C ALA A 109 -23.82 1.33 -4.53
N ILE A 110 -23.17 0.18 -4.66
CA ILE A 110 -21.83 0.10 -5.24
C ILE A 110 -22.01 0.29 -6.75
N PRO A 111 -21.47 1.36 -7.37
CA PRO A 111 -21.44 1.44 -8.83
C PRO A 111 -20.69 0.23 -9.36
N LYS A 112 -21.33 -0.51 -10.28
CA LYS A 112 -20.76 -1.73 -10.89
C LYS A 112 -19.61 -1.40 -11.82
#